data_AF-A0A2V7CR05-F1
#
_entry.id   AF-A0A2V7CR05-F1
#
_cell.length_a   1.000
_cell.length_b   1.000
_cell.length_c   1.000
_cell.angle_alpha   90.00
_cell.angle_beta   90.00
_cell.angle_gamma   90.00
#
_symmetry.space_group_name_H-M   'P 1'
#
loop_
_entity.id
_entity.type
_entity.pdbx_description
1 polymer ?
#
loop_
_entity_poly.entity_id
_entity_poly.type
_entity_poly.pdbx_seq_one_letter_code
_entity_poly.pdbx_strand_id
1 'polypeptide(L)'
;MPVETTVVIPIVGADVFGKTLDAEHVHRPELVSALSGAPLGKPVTPEIVSRVLAHPKGGCKNVPAGARVVPLINKVETLPDWEPARETAERLLREPAIESVVLATVRGDEPVLEVCTR
;
A
#
# COMPACT_ATOMS: atom_id res chain seq x y z
N MET A 1 -18.03 1.92 2.96
CA MET A 1 -17.89 1.60 1.53
C MET A 1 -19.26 1.14 1.03
N PRO A 2 -19.71 1.53 -0.17
CA PRO A 2 -20.97 1.03 -0.74
C PRO A 2 -20.95 -0.50 -0.87
N VAL A 3 -22.11 -1.13 -0.70
CA VAL A 3 -22.22 -2.61 -0.72
C VAL A 3 -22.03 -3.18 -2.12
N GLU A 4 -22.30 -2.39 -3.17
CA GLU A 4 -22.14 -2.74 -4.58
C GLU A 4 -20.68 -2.59 -5.06
N THR A 5 -19.74 -2.23 -4.18
CA THR A 5 -18.33 -2.07 -4.55
C THR A 5 -17.75 -3.41 -5.00
N THR A 6 -17.35 -3.51 -6.26
CA THR A 6 -16.76 -4.73 -6.85
C THR A 6 -15.24 -4.74 -6.82
N VAL A 7 -14.62 -3.56 -6.70
CA VAL A 7 -13.17 -3.37 -6.67
C VAL A 7 -12.80 -2.31 -5.65
N VAL A 8 -11.79 -2.62 -4.84
CA VAL A 8 -11.20 -1.72 -3.85
C VAL A 8 -9.72 -1.59 -4.14
N ILE A 9 -9.24 -0.35 -4.20
CA ILE A 9 -7.85 -0.04 -4.50
C ILE A 9 -7.26 0.72 -3.31
N PRO A 10 -6.67 0.02 -2.32
CA PRO A 10 -5.84 0.66 -1.30
C PRO A 10 -4.61 1.28 -1.95
N ILE A 11 -4.31 2.55 -1.68
CA ILE A 11 -3.22 3.28 -2.33
C ILE A 11 -2.18 3.71 -1.32
N VAL A 12 -0.91 3.58 -1.69
CA VAL A 12 0.24 4.21 -1.02
C VAL A 12 1.10 4.98 -2.03
N GLY A 13 1.70 6.09 -1.60
CA GLY A 13 2.75 6.76 -2.36
C GLY A 13 4.12 6.18 -2.01
N ALA A 14 4.89 5.75 -3.01
CA ALA A 14 6.21 5.16 -2.85
C ALA A 14 7.22 6.14 -2.25
N ASP A 15 7.00 7.45 -2.39
CA ASP A 15 7.80 8.51 -1.78
C ASP A 15 7.82 8.48 -0.24
N VAL A 16 6.96 7.66 0.39
CA VAL A 16 6.96 7.42 1.83
C VAL A 16 8.08 6.48 2.29
N PHE A 17 8.62 5.61 1.43
CA PHE A 17 9.61 4.61 1.85
C PHE A 17 10.87 5.29 2.38
N GLY A 18 11.32 4.86 3.56
CA GLY A 18 12.46 5.46 4.25
C GLY A 18 12.17 6.78 4.95
N LYS A 19 11.01 7.41 4.73
CA LYS A 19 10.58 8.59 5.50
C LYS A 19 10.22 8.21 6.92
N THR A 20 10.28 9.18 7.83
CA THR A 20 9.94 8.96 9.23
C THR A 20 8.43 8.77 9.39
N LEU A 21 8.02 7.81 10.22
CA LEU A 21 6.63 7.63 10.64
C LEU A 21 6.24 8.73 11.63
N ASP A 22 5.86 9.88 11.10
CA ASP A 22 5.45 11.08 11.83
C ASP A 22 4.39 11.87 11.04
N ALA A 23 3.93 12.98 11.62
CA ALA A 23 2.87 13.80 11.03
C ALA A 23 3.36 14.67 9.85
N GLU A 24 4.67 14.79 9.63
CA GLU A 24 5.25 15.51 8.50
C GLU A 24 5.14 14.67 7.22
N HIS A 25 5.36 13.36 7.32
CA HIS A 25 5.41 12.46 6.16
C HIS A 25 4.19 11.55 6.02
N VAL A 26 3.52 11.22 7.14
CA VAL A 26 2.43 10.24 7.16
C VAL A 26 1.19 10.87 7.80
N HIS A 27 0.07 10.84 7.07
CA HIS A 27 -1.19 11.32 7.63
C HIS A 27 -1.69 10.37 8.74
N ARG A 28 -1.90 10.91 9.94
CA ARG A 28 -2.31 10.17 11.15
C ARG A 28 -1.35 9.01 11.47
N PRO A 29 -0.07 9.31 11.75
CA PRO A 29 0.95 8.29 11.94
C PRO A 29 0.65 7.39 13.15
N GLU A 30 -0.15 7.85 14.12
CA GLU A 30 -0.59 7.07 15.28
C GLU A 30 -1.48 5.90 14.87
N LEU A 31 -2.32 6.09 13.84
CA LEU A 31 -3.14 5.00 13.29
C LEU A 31 -2.26 3.99 12.55
N VAL A 32 -1.31 4.46 11.75
CA VAL A 32 -0.35 3.58 11.07
C VAL A 32 0.48 2.78 12.09
N SER A 33 0.96 3.43 13.14
CA SER A 33 1.66 2.80 14.26
C SER A 33 0.80 1.72 14.93
N ALA A 34 -0.44 2.04 15.29
CA ALA A 34 -1.36 1.10 15.92
C ALA A 34 -1.71 -0.11 15.03
N LEU A 35 -1.82 0.09 13.71
CA LEU A 35 -2.15 -0.98 12.75
C LEU A 35 -0.94 -1.86 12.38
N SER A 36 0.25 -1.28 12.28
CA SER A 36 1.48 -1.98 11.87
C SER A 36 2.28 -2.55 13.03
N GLY A 37 2.09 -2.01 14.25
CA GLY A 37 2.94 -2.23 15.41
C GLY A 37 4.25 -1.43 15.40
N ALA A 38 4.51 -0.62 14.37
CA ALA A 38 5.75 0.16 14.28
C ALA A 38 5.71 1.39 15.18
N PRO A 39 6.79 1.70 15.92
CA PRO A 39 6.83 2.90 16.74
C PRO A 39 6.97 4.16 15.88
N LEU A 40 6.36 5.26 16.36
CA LEU A 40 6.53 6.59 15.78
C LEU A 40 8.01 7.00 15.74
N GLY A 41 8.38 7.82 14.77
CA GLY A 41 9.76 8.28 14.59
C GLY A 41 10.69 7.26 13.93
N LYS A 42 10.22 6.07 13.54
CA LYS A 42 10.99 5.10 12.76
C LYS A 42 10.75 5.24 11.26
N PRO A 43 11.70 4.82 10.41
CA PRO A 43 11.49 4.79 8.97
C PRO A 43 10.30 3.91 8.57
N VAL A 44 9.52 4.35 7.59
CA VAL A 44 8.46 3.57 6.96
C VAL A 44 9.08 2.53 6.04
N THR A 45 8.77 1.26 6.32
CA THR A 45 9.32 0.10 5.60
C THR A 45 8.26 -0.59 4.74
N PRO A 46 8.67 -1.43 3.79
CA PRO A 46 7.75 -2.30 3.04
C PRO A 46 6.82 -3.12 3.92
N GLU A 47 7.32 -3.64 5.05
CA GLU A 47 6.51 -4.38 6.02
C GLU A 47 5.41 -3.54 6.68
N ILE A 48 5.71 -2.29 7.04
CA ILE A 48 4.74 -1.37 7.63
C ILE A 48 3.63 -1.09 6.62
N VAL A 49 4.00 -0.76 5.39
CA VAL A 49 3.06 -0.44 4.32
C VAL A 49 2.19 -1.64 3.97
N SER A 50 2.79 -2.82 3.76
CA SER A 50 2.04 -4.03 3.41
C SER A 50 1.03 -4.40 4.49
N ARG A 51 1.43 -4.32 5.77
CA ARG A 51 0.51 -4.56 6.91
C ARG A 51 -0.66 -3.61 6.88
N VAL A 52 -0.44 -2.31 6.75
CA VAL A 52 -1.53 -1.32 6.80
C VAL A 52 -2.48 -1.46 5.61
N LEU A 53 -1.95 -1.67 4.41
CA LEU A 53 -2.79 -1.83 3.21
C LEU A 53 -3.65 -3.10 3.28
N ALA A 54 -3.11 -4.21 3.77
CA ALA A 54 -3.88 -5.45 3.94
C ALA A 54 -4.77 -5.47 5.20
N HIS A 55 -4.57 -4.56 6.15
CA HIS A 55 -5.24 -4.64 7.45
C HIS A 55 -6.77 -4.45 7.33
N PRO A 56 -7.61 -5.27 8.02
CA PRO A 56 -9.08 -5.15 7.99
C PRO A 56 -9.62 -3.86 8.64
N LYS A 57 -8.78 -3.14 9.38
CA LYS A 57 -9.05 -1.79 9.92
C LYS A 57 -8.27 -0.67 9.20
N GLY A 58 -7.45 -1.03 8.22
CA GLY A 58 -6.64 -0.14 7.38
C GLY A 58 -7.14 -0.13 5.94
N GLY A 59 -6.30 -0.49 4.98
CA GLY A 59 -6.63 -0.47 3.55
C GLY A 59 -7.79 -1.39 3.17
N CYS A 60 -8.00 -2.49 3.90
CA CYS A 60 -9.10 -3.42 3.68
C CYS A 60 -10.32 -3.13 4.58
N LYS A 61 -10.44 -1.91 5.13
CA LYS A 61 -11.57 -1.56 6.00
C LYS A 61 -12.90 -1.54 5.24
N ASN A 62 -13.87 -2.29 5.75
CA ASN A 62 -15.23 -2.37 5.21
C ASN A 62 -15.31 -2.91 3.76
N VAL A 63 -14.32 -3.69 3.31
CA VAL A 63 -14.36 -4.38 2.00
C VAL A 63 -15.56 -5.33 1.95
N PRO A 64 -16.52 -5.12 1.01
CA PRO A 64 -17.64 -6.05 0.85
C PRO A 64 -17.16 -7.45 0.47
N ALA A 65 -17.94 -8.45 0.87
CA ALA A 65 -17.71 -9.82 0.44
C ALA A 65 -17.79 -9.90 -1.10
N GLY A 66 -16.81 -10.55 -1.72
CA GLY A 66 -16.72 -10.68 -3.18
C GLY A 66 -16.09 -9.49 -3.91
N ALA A 67 -15.79 -8.39 -3.22
CA ALA A 67 -15.01 -7.30 -3.80
C ALA A 67 -13.53 -7.72 -3.95
N ARG A 68 -12.93 -7.39 -5.10
CA ARG A 68 -11.51 -7.62 -5.33
C ARG A 68 -10.69 -6.51 -4.68
N VAL A 69 -9.58 -6.87 -4.04
CA VAL A 69 -8.62 -5.92 -3.50
C VAL A 69 -7.39 -5.91 -4.40
N VAL A 70 -7.09 -4.74 -4.99
CA VAL A 70 -5.93 -4.54 -5.87
C VAL A 70 -5.14 -3.35 -5.34
N PRO A 71 -4.16 -3.55 -4.45
CA PRO A 71 -3.34 -2.45 -3.95
C PRO A 71 -2.57 -1.76 -5.07
N LEU A 72 -2.45 -0.44 -4.95
CA LEU A 72 -1.71 0.43 -5.86
C LEU A 72 -0.56 1.10 -5.11
N ILE A 73 0.67 0.84 -5.54
CA ILE A 73 1.87 1.55 -5.10
C ILE A 73 2.15 2.60 -6.18
N ASN A 74 1.79 3.85 -5.89
CA ASN A 74 1.91 4.97 -6.82
C ASN A 74 3.19 5.77 -6.58
N LYS A 75 3.61 6.61 -7.53
CA LYS A 75 4.83 7.44 -7.47
C LYS A 75 6.13 6.64 -7.46
N VAL A 76 6.14 5.44 -8.05
CA VAL A 76 7.31 4.55 -8.02
C VAL A 76 8.53 5.19 -8.71
N GLU A 77 8.31 6.11 -9.66
CA GLU A 77 9.34 6.93 -10.32
C GLU A 77 10.12 7.84 -9.37
N THR A 78 9.60 8.10 -8.17
CA THR A 78 10.30 8.92 -7.16
C THR A 78 11.34 8.16 -6.37
N LEU A 79 11.32 6.82 -6.45
CA LEU A 79 12.31 5.98 -5.78
C LEU A 79 13.59 5.89 -6.62
N PRO A 80 14.78 5.89 -5.98
CA PRO A 80 16.04 5.64 -6.68
C PRO A 80 16.13 4.20 -7.21
N ASP A 81 15.51 3.25 -6.50
CA ASP A 81 15.35 1.86 -6.91
C ASP A 81 13.94 1.38 -6.53
N TRP A 82 13.39 0.41 -7.26
CA TRP A 82 12.01 -0.06 -7.05
C TRP A 82 11.90 -1.22 -6.05
N GLU A 83 12.98 -1.62 -5.39
CA GLU A 83 13.03 -2.73 -4.44
C GLU A 83 12.01 -2.55 -3.31
N PRO A 84 11.86 -1.38 -2.64
CA PRO A 84 10.84 -1.23 -1.59
C PRO A 84 9.40 -1.43 -2.11
N ALA A 85 9.13 -1.01 -3.34
CA ALA A 85 7.83 -1.19 -3.97
C ALA A 85 7.57 -2.67 -4.32
N ARG A 86 8.57 -3.37 -4.88
CA ARG A 86 8.48 -4.80 -5.18
C ARG A 86 8.39 -5.66 -3.93
N GLU A 87 9.19 -5.38 -2.90
CA GLU A 87 9.11 -6.07 -1.61
C GLU A 87 7.72 -5.89 -0.97
N THR A 88 7.15 -4.69 -1.06
CA THR A 88 5.78 -4.44 -0.58
C THR A 88 4.77 -5.27 -1.37
N ALA A 89 4.90 -5.34 -2.70
CA ALA A 89 4.04 -6.14 -3.55
C ALA A 89 4.13 -7.64 -3.22
N GLU A 90 5.34 -8.17 -3.07
CA GLU A 90 5.57 -9.57 -2.67
C GLU A 90 4.93 -9.90 -1.31
N ARG A 91 5.02 -9.01 -0.33
CA ARG A 91 4.39 -9.18 0.98
C ARG A 91 2.87 -9.18 0.86
N LEU A 92 2.30 -8.26 0.09
CA LEU A 92 0.86 -8.19 -0.15
C LEU A 92 0.33 -9.42 -0.89
N LEU A 93 1.08 -9.95 -1.85
CA LEU A 93 0.73 -11.16 -2.60
C LEU A 93 0.75 -12.44 -1.75
N ARG A 94 1.22 -12.40 -0.49
CA ARG A 94 1.05 -13.50 0.47
C ARG A 94 -0.33 -13.52 1.13
N GLU A 95 -1.06 -12.41 1.07
CA GLU A 95 -2.41 -12.30 1.65
C GLU A 95 -3.44 -12.95 0.74
N PRO A 96 -4.21 -13.96 1.19
CA PRO A 96 -5.12 -14.72 0.32
C PRO A 96 -6.08 -13.86 -0.51
N ALA A 97 -6.53 -12.72 0.04
CA ALA A 97 -7.46 -11.79 -0.59
C ALA A 97 -6.86 -10.89 -1.69
N ILE A 98 -5.54 -10.92 -1.88
CA ILE A 98 -4.82 -10.08 -2.83
C ILE A 98 -4.17 -10.97 -3.89
N GLU A 99 -4.66 -10.86 -5.13
CA GLU A 99 -4.16 -11.64 -6.28
C GLU A 99 -3.20 -10.84 -7.17
N SER A 100 -3.28 -9.50 -7.10
CA SER A 100 -2.44 -8.60 -7.89
C SER A 100 -2.15 -7.31 -7.14
N VAL A 101 -0.98 -6.72 -7.43
CA VAL A 101 -0.53 -5.42 -6.93
C VAL A 101 -0.02 -4.62 -8.12
N VAL A 102 -0.38 -3.34 -8.20
CA VAL A 102 -0.01 -2.46 -9.31
C VAL A 102 1.05 -1.46 -8.84
N LEU A 103 2.18 -1.41 -9.54
CA LEU A 103 3.19 -0.36 -9.40
C LEU A 103 2.93 0.68 -10.49
N ALA A 104 2.84 1.95 -10.10
CA ALA A 104 2.32 2.99 -10.97
C ALA A 104 3.02 4.34 -10.84
N THR A 105 2.92 5.10 -11.92
CA THR A 105 3.09 6.55 -11.98
C THR A 105 1.82 7.15 -12.56
N VAL A 106 0.77 7.32 -11.77
CA VAL A 106 -0.57 7.69 -12.30
C VAL A 106 -0.63 9.02 -13.06
N ARG A 107 0.42 9.85 -12.98
CA ARG A 107 0.56 11.11 -13.71
C ARG A 107 1.54 11.04 -14.89
N GLY A 108 2.23 9.92 -15.09
CA GLY A 108 3.07 9.69 -16.27
C GLY A 108 2.25 9.26 -17.48
N ASP A 109 2.90 9.27 -18.65
CA ASP A 109 2.27 8.89 -19.92
C ASP A 109 1.85 7.41 -19.96
N GLU A 110 2.67 6.54 -19.34
CA GLU A 110 2.37 5.13 -19.09
C GLU A 110 2.11 4.92 -17.59
N PRO A 111 0.84 4.96 -17.15
CA PRO A 111 0.53 5.07 -15.72
C PRO A 111 0.76 3.78 -14.94
N VAL A 112 0.72 2.63 -15.60
CA VAL A 112 0.99 1.32 -15.00
C VAL A 112 2.37 0.87 -15.47
N LEU A 113 3.28 0.73 -14.52
CA LEU A 113 4.68 0.38 -14.79
C LEU A 113 4.92 -1.12 -14.67
N GLU A 114 4.29 -1.74 -13.67
CA GLU A 114 4.41 -3.18 -13.41
C GLU A 114 3.15 -3.69 -12.72
N VAL A 115 2.70 -4.90 -13.08
CA VAL A 115 1.62 -5.62 -12.40
C VAL A 115 2.22 -6.89 -11.82
N CYS A 116 2.33 -6.95 -10.50
CA CYS A 116 2.81 -8.14 -9.80
C CYS A 116 1.61 -9.04 -9.50
N THR A 117 1.71 -10.33 -9.80
CA THR A 117 0.64 -11.33 -9.57
C THR A 117 1.18 -12.52 -8.78
N ARG A 118 0.28 -13.23 -8.09
CA ARG A 118 0.59 -14.51 -7.46
C ARG A 118 0.78 -15.62 -8.48
#